data_AF-A0A2G6PPL5-F1
#
_entry.id   AF-A0A2G6PPL5-F1
#
_cell.length_a   1.000
_cell.length_b   1.000
_cell.length_c   1.000
_cell.angle_alpha   90.00
_cell.angle_beta   90.00
_cell.angle_gamma   90.00
#
_symmetry.space_group_name_H-M   'P 1'
#
loop_
_entity.id
_entity.type
_entity.pdbx_description
1 polymer ?
#
loop_
_entity_poly.entity_id
_entity_poly.type
_entity_poly.pdbx_seq_one_letter_code
_entity_poly.pdbx_strand_id
1 'polypeptide(L)'
;MNQMLLNVLFGVIAIPIAYVILRLIFKKSMMFKFSLYMSLFVIFVAKLGNIVGILDNPIFGIAAMIIDIIVGSLLFAYFNKTMRVPLDTSISKLIELSRGNLDVPVSHTMRKDEFGVLNNTILEIKTSQKQVISLIKEQLESLNNSSTQLNNTAQQLSDGASEQASSIEEVSATIEEAVANVENNTENSRRTLKKSSK
;
A
#
# COMPACT_ATOMS: atom_id res chain seq x y z
N MET A 1 33.45 16.61 -54.55
CA MET A 1 32.52 17.63 -54.01
C MET A 1 31.11 17.09 -53.72
N ASN A 2 30.59 16.10 -54.46
CA ASN A 2 29.25 15.54 -54.23
C ASN A 2 29.04 14.81 -52.89
N GLN A 3 30.06 14.15 -52.34
CA GLN A 3 29.88 13.23 -51.20
C GLN A 3 29.74 13.95 -49.85
N MET A 4 30.45 15.06 -49.64
CA MET A 4 30.27 15.90 -48.45
C MET A 4 28.91 16.60 -48.44
N LEU A 5 28.48 17.13 -49.59
CA LEU A 5 27.16 17.74 -49.76
C LEU A 5 26.03 16.75 -49.47
N LEU A 6 26.16 15.52 -49.97
CA LEU A 6 25.20 14.45 -49.72
C LEU A 6 25.12 14.06 -48.23
N ASN A 7 26.26 13.95 -47.53
CA ASN A 7 26.31 13.63 -46.10
C ASN A 7 25.71 14.74 -45.20
N VAL A 8 25.84 16.00 -45.62
CA VAL A 8 25.20 17.13 -44.93
C VAL A 8 23.69 17.09 -45.16
N LEU A 9 23.24 16.83 -46.40
CA LEU A 9 21.82 16.74 -46.76
C LEU A 9 21.10 15.63 -45.98
N PHE A 10 21.71 14.43 -45.88
CA PHE A 10 21.16 13.32 -45.08
C PHE A 10 21.07 13.66 -43.59
N GLY A 11 22.07 14.35 -43.02
CA GLY A 11 22.03 14.75 -41.62
C GLY A 11 20.91 15.75 -41.31
N VAL A 12 20.71 16.73 -42.20
CA VAL A 12 19.67 17.77 -42.05
C VAL A 12 18.26 17.19 -42.12
N ILE A 13 18.04 16.12 -42.88
CA ILE A 13 16.72 15.46 -43.01
C ILE A 13 16.52 14.38 -41.95
N ALA A 14 17.55 13.58 -41.65
CA ALA A 14 17.44 12.45 -40.74
C ALA A 14 17.24 12.88 -39.28
N ILE A 15 17.87 13.97 -38.82
CA ILE A 15 17.77 14.43 -37.43
C ILE A 15 16.34 14.88 -37.06
N PRO A 16 15.67 15.74 -37.86
CA PRO A 16 14.27 16.10 -37.61
C PRO A 16 13.32 14.90 -37.67
N ILE A 17 13.52 13.98 -38.64
CA ILE A 17 12.72 12.77 -38.76
C ILE A 17 12.89 11.89 -37.52
N ALA A 18 14.13 11.64 -37.09
CA ALA A 18 14.41 10.88 -35.87
C ALA A 18 13.77 11.53 -34.63
N TYR A 19 13.86 12.86 -34.49
CA TYR A 19 13.19 13.59 -33.41
C TYR A 19 11.67 13.39 -33.43
N VAL A 20 11.03 13.50 -34.59
CA VAL A 20 9.58 13.30 -34.74
C VAL A 20 9.18 11.86 -34.42
N ILE A 21 9.92 10.87 -34.94
CA ILE A 21 9.68 9.46 -34.65
C ILE A 21 9.81 9.17 -33.16
N LEU A 22 10.90 9.62 -32.53
CA LEU A 22 11.09 9.46 -31.08
C LEU A 22 9.98 10.14 -30.29
N ARG A 23 9.51 11.31 -30.72
CA ARG A 23 8.43 12.04 -30.07
C ARG A 23 7.08 11.34 -30.26
N LEU A 24 6.85 10.66 -31.37
CA LEU A 24 5.64 9.88 -31.60
C LEU A 24 5.62 8.63 -30.73
N ILE A 25 6.74 7.92 -30.62
CA ILE A 25 6.86 6.69 -29.83
C ILE A 25 6.81 7.00 -28.32
N PHE A 26 7.64 7.94 -27.86
CA PHE A 26 7.86 8.18 -26.43
C PHE A 26 7.12 9.41 -25.88
N LYS A 27 6.46 10.23 -26.71
CA LYS A 27 5.71 11.43 -26.25
C LYS A 27 6.57 12.31 -25.32
N LYS A 28 6.01 12.79 -24.19
CA LYS A 28 6.71 13.58 -23.16
C LYS A 28 7.37 12.70 -22.07
N SER A 29 7.70 11.45 -22.38
CA SER A 29 8.32 10.48 -21.46
C SER A 29 9.75 10.84 -21.08
N MET A 30 10.24 10.29 -19.95
CA MET A 30 11.69 10.23 -19.70
C MET A 30 12.44 9.44 -20.77
N MET A 31 11.82 8.41 -21.35
CA MET A 31 12.42 7.62 -22.43
C MET A 31 12.69 8.45 -23.69
N PHE A 32 11.90 9.51 -23.91
CA PHE A 32 12.14 10.44 -25.02
C PHE A 32 13.48 11.14 -24.85
N LYS A 33 13.76 11.68 -23.66
CA LYS A 33 15.04 12.36 -23.36
C LYS A 33 16.21 11.39 -23.45
N PHE A 34 16.06 10.18 -22.90
CA PHE A 34 17.06 9.12 -22.99
C PHE A 34 17.41 8.81 -24.45
N SER A 35 16.38 8.50 -25.24
CA SER A 35 16.54 8.12 -26.65
C SER A 35 17.11 9.26 -27.48
N LEU A 36 16.77 10.51 -27.17
CA LEU A 36 17.30 11.69 -27.84
C LEU A 36 18.81 11.85 -27.58
N TYR A 37 19.25 11.79 -26.33
CA TYR A 37 20.68 11.88 -26.00
C TYR A 37 21.49 10.69 -26.54
N MET A 38 20.93 9.47 -26.51
CA MET A 38 21.57 8.30 -27.12
C MET A 38 21.72 8.47 -28.63
N SER A 39 20.69 8.97 -29.31
CA SER A 39 20.76 9.25 -30.75
C SER A 39 21.80 10.33 -31.07
N LEU A 40 21.87 11.40 -30.27
CA LEU A 40 22.88 12.44 -30.42
C LEU A 40 24.29 11.89 -30.17
N PHE A 41 24.47 11.02 -29.18
CA PHE A 41 25.75 10.39 -28.89
C PHE A 41 26.21 9.48 -30.04
N VAL A 42 25.32 8.66 -30.61
CA VAL A 42 25.63 7.83 -31.78
C VAL A 42 26.04 8.70 -32.99
N ILE A 43 25.32 9.81 -33.22
CA ILE A 43 25.68 10.76 -34.28
C ILE A 43 27.04 11.41 -34.01
N PHE A 44 27.33 11.77 -32.76
CA PHE A 44 28.61 12.33 -32.34
C PHE A 44 29.77 11.37 -32.63
N VAL A 45 29.68 10.11 -32.15
CA VAL A 45 30.68 9.05 -32.41
C VAL A 45 30.91 8.88 -33.92
N ALA A 46 29.82 8.80 -34.70
CA ALA A 46 29.91 8.64 -36.15
C ALA A 46 30.59 9.84 -36.84
N LYS A 47 30.32 11.08 -36.41
CA LYS A 47 30.98 12.27 -36.97
C LYS A 47 32.44 12.35 -36.56
N LEU A 48 32.75 12.01 -35.31
CA LEU A 48 34.13 11.98 -34.81
C LEU A 48 34.97 10.97 -35.60
N GLY A 49 34.45 9.77 -35.83
CA GLY A 49 35.12 8.74 -36.64
C GLY A 49 35.37 9.17 -38.10
N ASN A 50 34.42 9.84 -38.74
CA ASN A 50 34.61 10.38 -40.10
C ASN A 50 35.73 11.44 -40.14
N ILE A 51 35.84 12.30 -39.12
CA ILE A 51 36.89 13.33 -39.05
C ILE A 51 38.26 12.67 -38.86
N VAL A 52 38.37 11.69 -37.96
CA VAL A 52 39.60 10.92 -37.76
C VAL A 52 40.05 10.24 -39.05
N GLY A 53 39.11 9.64 -39.79
CA GLY A 53 39.41 8.99 -41.08
C GLY A 53 39.93 9.95 -42.16
N ILE A 54 39.53 11.23 -42.13
CA ILE A 54 40.04 12.26 -43.07
C ILE A 54 41.46 12.70 -42.69
N LEU A 55 41.78 12.73 -41.40
CA LEU A 55 43.09 13.17 -40.90
C LEU A 55 44.21 12.13 -41.09
N ASP A 56 43.84 10.89 -41.43
CA ASP A 56 44.74 9.75 -41.74
C ASP A 56 45.94 9.60 -40.79
N ASN A 57 45.71 9.84 -39.49
CA ASN A 57 46.75 9.76 -38.47
C ASN A 57 46.25 8.96 -37.25
N PRO A 58 46.98 7.91 -36.83
CA PRO A 58 46.53 6.98 -35.79
C PRO A 58 46.38 7.61 -34.41
N ILE A 59 47.09 8.70 -34.11
CA ILE A 59 47.02 9.39 -32.82
C ILE A 59 45.62 10.00 -32.61
N PHE A 60 45.00 10.55 -33.66
CA PHE A 60 43.65 11.09 -33.57
C PHE A 60 42.60 10.01 -33.32
N GLY A 61 42.83 8.78 -33.80
CA GLY A 61 41.93 7.64 -33.53
C GLY A 61 41.92 7.24 -32.07
N ILE A 62 43.09 7.16 -31.44
CA ILE A 62 43.20 6.85 -30.00
C ILE A 62 42.55 7.98 -29.18
N ALA A 63 42.81 9.24 -29.53
CA ALA A 63 42.21 10.38 -28.84
C ALA A 63 40.67 10.39 -28.94
N ALA A 64 40.12 10.09 -30.13
CA ALA A 64 38.67 10.01 -30.34
C ALA A 64 38.03 8.90 -29.49
N MET A 65 38.66 7.71 -29.43
CA MET A 65 38.17 6.60 -28.61
C MET A 65 38.12 6.96 -27.12
N ILE A 66 39.14 7.65 -26.60
CA ILE A 66 39.16 8.12 -25.21
C ILE A 66 38.01 9.12 -24.97
N ILE A 67 37.79 10.05 -25.90
CA ILE A 67 36.70 11.03 -25.81
C ILE A 67 35.35 10.32 -25.78
N ASP A 68 35.12 9.35 -26.67
CA ASP A 68 33.87 8.59 -26.73
C ASP A 68 33.59 7.82 -25.43
N ILE A 69 34.62 7.19 -24.85
CA ILE A 69 34.50 6.50 -23.57
C ILE A 69 34.15 7.48 -22.44
N ILE A 70 34.79 8.65 -22.39
CA ILE A 70 34.53 9.65 -21.36
C ILE A 70 33.10 10.19 -21.50
N VAL A 71 32.71 10.61 -22.70
CA VAL A 71 31.37 11.17 -22.96
C VAL A 71 30.28 10.12 -22.71
N GLY A 72 30.49 8.89 -23.20
CA GLY A 72 29.57 7.78 -22.97
C GLY A 72 29.42 7.45 -21.48
N SER A 73 30.53 7.43 -20.73
CA SER A 73 30.51 7.19 -19.28
C SER A 73 29.77 8.29 -18.51
N LEU A 74 29.95 9.56 -18.89
CA LEU A 74 29.23 10.69 -18.31
C LEU A 74 27.73 10.62 -18.59
N LEU A 75 27.33 10.29 -19.82
CA LEU A 75 25.93 10.08 -20.17
C LEU A 75 25.31 8.92 -19.40
N PHE A 76 26.04 7.80 -19.28
CA PHE A 76 25.59 6.65 -18.51
C PHE A 76 25.41 7.00 -17.03
N ALA A 77 26.36 7.71 -16.42
CA ALA A 77 26.26 8.18 -15.04
C ALA A 77 25.06 9.13 -14.83
N TYR A 78 24.81 10.03 -15.79
CA TYR A 78 23.63 10.90 -15.80
C TYR A 78 22.33 10.08 -15.79
N PHE A 79 22.20 9.08 -16.67
CA PHE A 79 21.00 8.23 -16.71
C PHE A 79 20.82 7.36 -15.48
N ASN A 80 21.92 6.82 -14.93
CA ASN A 80 21.88 6.09 -13.69
C ASN A 80 21.27 6.95 -12.56
N LYS A 81 21.69 8.22 -12.45
CA LYS A 81 21.17 9.16 -11.45
C LYS A 81 19.72 9.58 -11.70
N THR A 82 19.32 9.75 -12.95
CA THR A 82 18.01 10.32 -13.31
C THR A 82 16.91 9.26 -13.50
N MET A 83 17.27 8.00 -13.75
CA MET A 83 16.31 6.91 -14.00
C MET A 83 16.42 5.78 -12.98
N ARG A 84 17.61 5.19 -12.81
CA ARG A 84 17.78 4.01 -11.93
C ARG A 84 17.58 4.36 -10.46
N VAL A 85 18.23 5.41 -9.98
CA VAL A 85 18.13 5.81 -8.55
C VAL A 85 16.69 6.13 -8.12
N PRO A 86 15.90 6.91 -8.88
CA PRO A 86 14.48 7.12 -8.56
C PRO A 86 13.65 5.83 -8.61
N LEU A 87 13.94 4.91 -9.54
CA LEU A 87 13.24 3.63 -9.63
C LEU A 87 13.50 2.77 -8.38
N ASP A 88 14.77 2.59 -8.01
CA ASP A 88 15.18 1.83 -6.84
C ASP A 88 14.59 2.43 -5.55
N THR A 89 14.54 3.76 -5.47
CA THR A 89 13.90 4.47 -4.36
C THR A 89 12.41 4.17 -4.30
N SER A 90 11.70 4.22 -5.42
CA SER A 90 10.27 3.90 -5.47
C SER A 90 9.98 2.44 -5.12
N ILE A 91 10.80 1.49 -5.61
CA ILE A 91 10.70 0.08 -5.26
C ILE A 91 10.91 -0.12 -3.76
N SER A 92 11.94 0.50 -3.18
CA SER A 92 12.22 0.41 -1.74
C SER A 92 11.05 0.94 -0.90
N LYS A 93 10.46 2.07 -1.30
CA LYS A 93 9.27 2.62 -0.65
C LYS A 93 8.07 1.66 -0.71
N LEU A 94 7.85 1.03 -1.86
CA LEU A 94 6.78 0.04 -2.03
C LEU A 94 7.01 -1.21 -1.18
N ILE A 95 8.25 -1.68 -1.07
CA ILE A 95 8.60 -2.81 -0.20
C ILE A 95 8.27 -2.47 1.25
N GLU A 96 8.65 -1.28 1.72
CA GLU A 96 8.32 -0.85 3.08
C GLU A 96 6.81 -0.74 3.32
N LEU A 97 6.05 -0.15 2.38
CA LEU A 97 4.58 -0.12 2.45
C LEU A 97 3.99 -1.53 2.46
N SER A 98 4.52 -2.47 1.66
CA SER A 98 4.05 -3.86 1.63
C SER A 98 4.28 -4.61 2.95
N ARG A 99 5.25 -4.16 3.74
CA ARG A 99 5.53 -4.66 5.09
C ARG A 99 4.68 -3.98 6.17
N GLY A 100 3.77 -3.09 5.79
CA GLY A 100 2.91 -2.34 6.70
C GLY A 100 3.58 -1.11 7.31
N ASN A 101 4.80 -0.74 6.88
CA ASN A 101 5.44 0.50 7.33
C ASN A 101 4.81 1.68 6.59
N LEU A 102 3.86 2.36 7.23
CA LEU A 102 3.15 3.52 6.67
C LEU A 102 3.81 4.87 7.00
N ASP A 103 4.98 4.88 7.62
CA ASP A 103 5.71 6.10 7.95
C ASP A 103 6.83 6.43 6.96
N VAL A 104 6.88 5.68 5.85
CA VAL A 104 7.75 5.93 4.71
C VAL A 104 7.56 7.36 4.17
N PRO A 105 8.64 8.13 3.96
CA PRO A 105 8.56 9.51 3.47
C PRO A 105 8.19 9.52 1.98
N VAL A 106 6.92 9.82 1.72
CA VAL A 106 6.36 10.02 0.38
C VAL A 106 5.61 11.33 0.40
N SER A 107 5.96 12.23 -0.51
CA SER A 107 5.35 13.55 -0.69
C SER A 107 4.90 13.73 -2.13
N HIS A 108 3.93 14.61 -2.33
CA HIS A 108 3.46 14.94 -3.67
C HIS A 108 4.59 15.58 -4.50
N THR A 109 4.65 15.22 -5.78
CA THR A 109 5.63 15.78 -6.72
C THR A 109 4.96 16.42 -7.93
N MET A 110 5.52 17.56 -8.35
CA MET A 110 5.13 18.29 -9.56
C MET A 110 5.77 17.69 -10.83
N ARG A 111 6.56 16.63 -10.69
CA ARG A 111 7.19 15.92 -11.79
C ARG A 111 6.09 15.31 -12.68
N LYS A 112 6.12 15.63 -13.97
CA LYS A 112 5.06 15.24 -14.94
C LYS A 112 5.38 13.98 -15.75
N ASP A 113 6.51 13.36 -15.47
CA ASP A 113 6.92 12.13 -16.14
C ASP A 113 6.49 10.89 -15.34
N GLU A 114 6.87 9.71 -15.83
CA GLU A 114 6.48 8.42 -15.28
C GLU A 114 6.86 8.26 -13.80
N PHE A 115 8.00 8.81 -13.38
CA PHE A 115 8.43 8.73 -11.99
C PHE A 115 7.62 9.65 -11.09
N GLY A 116 7.16 10.78 -11.64
CA GLY A 116 6.23 11.66 -10.94
C GLY A 116 4.88 11.01 -10.72
N VAL A 117 4.33 10.39 -11.77
CA VAL A 117 3.10 9.60 -11.69
C VAL A 117 3.28 8.45 -10.68
N LEU A 118 4.34 7.66 -10.81
CA LEU A 118 4.65 6.56 -9.90
C LEU A 118 4.71 7.01 -8.43
N ASN A 119 5.44 8.10 -8.13
CA ASN A 119 5.55 8.59 -6.77
C ASN A 119 4.21 9.08 -6.20
N ASN A 120 3.38 9.74 -7.02
CA ASN A 120 2.06 10.19 -6.60
C ASN A 120 1.10 9.00 -6.39
N THR A 121 1.17 7.97 -7.23
CA THR A 121 0.41 6.72 -7.01
C THR A 121 0.86 6.00 -5.73
N ILE A 122 2.16 5.97 -5.42
CA ILE A 122 2.66 5.43 -4.15
C ILE A 122 2.08 6.22 -2.96
N LEU A 123 1.97 7.54 -3.06
CA LEU A 123 1.36 8.38 -2.03
C LEU A 123 -0.13 8.05 -1.84
N GLU A 124 -0.86 7.84 -2.93
CA GLU A 124 -2.28 7.43 -2.89
C GLU A 124 -2.44 6.07 -2.21
N ILE A 125 -1.60 5.08 -2.55
CA ILE A 125 -1.60 3.76 -1.90
C ILE A 125 -1.35 3.90 -0.39
N LYS A 126 -0.31 4.66 0.00
CA LYS A 126 0.00 4.93 1.41
C LYS A 126 -1.19 5.54 2.14
N THR A 127 -1.84 6.52 1.53
CA THR A 127 -2.98 7.25 2.13
C THR A 127 -4.19 6.32 2.30
N SER A 128 -4.50 5.53 1.28
CA SER A 128 -5.60 4.55 1.32
C SER A 128 -5.36 3.48 2.39
N GLN A 129 -4.13 2.94 2.49
CA GLN A 129 -3.80 1.99 3.55
C GLN A 129 -3.94 2.60 4.96
N LYS A 130 -3.51 3.85 5.16
CA LYS A 130 -3.73 4.55 6.45
C LYS A 130 -5.23 4.69 6.78
N GLN A 131 -6.05 5.02 5.80
CA GLN A 131 -7.51 5.12 5.99
C GLN A 131 -8.12 3.77 6.38
N VAL A 132 -7.77 2.69 5.69
CA VAL A 132 -8.26 1.33 6.02
C VAL A 132 -7.87 0.93 7.43
N ILE A 133 -6.63 1.19 7.85
CA ILE A 133 -6.19 0.90 9.23
C ILE A 133 -6.94 1.75 10.25
N SER A 134 -7.21 3.03 9.96
CA SER A 134 -8.03 3.87 10.85
C SER A 134 -9.42 3.29 11.05
N LEU A 135 -10.09 2.90 9.96
CA LEU A 135 -11.42 2.29 10.01
C LEU A 135 -11.41 0.98 10.81
N ILE A 136 -10.40 0.14 10.64
CA ILE A 136 -10.26 -1.09 11.42
C ILE A 136 -10.13 -0.76 12.92
N LYS A 137 -9.33 0.25 13.29
CA LYS A 137 -9.17 0.66 14.70
C LYS A 137 -10.47 1.15 15.31
N GLU A 138 -11.20 2.00 14.59
CA GLU A 138 -12.52 2.50 15.03
C GLU A 138 -13.51 1.35 15.26
N GLN A 139 -13.53 0.35 14.36
CA GLN A 139 -14.39 -0.82 14.52
C GLN A 139 -13.97 -1.73 15.67
N LEU A 140 -12.67 -1.89 15.92
CA LEU A 140 -12.17 -2.65 17.07
C LEU A 140 -12.53 -1.97 18.40
N GLU A 141 -12.49 -0.63 18.47
CA GLU A 141 -12.94 0.12 19.64
C GLU A 141 -14.45 -0.08 19.89
N SER A 142 -15.27 0.01 18.83
CA SER A 142 -16.70 -0.28 18.91
C SER A 142 -16.97 -1.71 19.40
N LEU A 143 -16.27 -2.70 18.83
CA LEU A 143 -16.38 -4.10 19.24
C LEU A 143 -15.98 -4.33 20.69
N ASN A 144 -14.94 -3.66 21.17
CA ASN A 144 -14.49 -3.75 22.56
C ASN A 144 -15.56 -3.19 23.53
N ASN A 145 -16.20 -2.08 23.16
CA ASN A 145 -17.29 -1.49 23.93
C ASN A 145 -18.51 -2.43 23.96
N SER A 146 -18.91 -2.99 22.82
CA SER A 146 -20.00 -3.98 22.75
C SER A 146 -19.70 -5.25 23.56
N SER A 147 -18.46 -5.73 23.52
CA SER A 147 -18.03 -6.91 24.30
C SER A 147 -18.10 -6.63 25.80
N THR A 148 -17.71 -5.43 26.23
CA THR A 148 -17.82 -4.99 27.63
C THR A 148 -19.28 -4.91 28.08
N GLN A 149 -20.16 -4.36 27.23
CA GLN A 149 -21.59 -4.32 27.50
C GLN A 149 -22.21 -5.71 27.61
N LEU A 150 -21.88 -6.63 26.69
CA LEU A 150 -22.33 -8.01 26.73
C LEU A 150 -21.89 -8.72 28.00
N ASN A 151 -20.64 -8.51 28.45
CA ASN A 151 -20.15 -9.08 29.69
C ASN A 151 -20.95 -8.56 30.90
N ASN A 152 -21.27 -7.27 30.95
CA ASN A 152 -22.10 -6.70 32.01
C ASN A 152 -23.52 -7.27 31.99
N THR A 153 -24.13 -7.42 30.81
CA THR A 153 -25.45 -8.05 30.67
C THR A 153 -25.44 -9.52 31.09
N ALA A 154 -24.39 -10.27 30.74
CA ALA A 154 -24.23 -11.65 31.16
C ALA A 154 -24.10 -11.77 32.70
N GLN A 155 -23.37 -10.86 33.34
CA GLN A 155 -23.26 -10.80 34.80
C GLN A 155 -24.62 -10.52 35.45
N GLN A 156 -25.33 -9.50 34.99
CA GLN A 156 -26.68 -9.17 35.49
C GLN A 156 -27.67 -10.33 35.32
N LEU A 157 -27.60 -11.03 34.19
CA LEU A 157 -28.41 -12.21 33.94
C LEU A 157 -28.06 -13.35 34.90
N SER A 158 -26.78 -13.58 35.16
CA SER A 158 -26.32 -14.57 36.14
C SER A 158 -26.81 -14.24 37.54
N ASP A 159 -26.73 -12.98 37.95
CA ASP A 159 -27.19 -12.52 39.26
C ASP A 159 -28.71 -12.70 39.40
N GLY A 160 -29.49 -12.30 38.39
CA GLY A 160 -30.94 -12.47 38.38
C GLY A 160 -31.38 -13.94 38.33
N ALA A 161 -30.65 -14.80 37.62
CA ALA A 161 -30.89 -16.24 37.64
C ALA A 161 -30.63 -16.85 39.03
N SER A 162 -29.61 -16.37 39.74
CA SER A 162 -29.33 -16.77 41.13
C SER A 162 -30.43 -16.32 42.09
N GLU A 163 -30.93 -15.09 41.93
CA GLU A 163 -32.06 -14.58 42.72
C GLU A 163 -33.34 -15.39 42.44
N GLN A 164 -33.63 -15.68 41.18
CA GLN A 164 -34.77 -16.51 40.79
C GLN A 164 -34.68 -17.92 41.37
N ALA A 165 -33.49 -18.54 41.36
CA ALA A 165 -33.27 -19.83 41.99
C ALA A 165 -33.59 -19.79 43.50
N SER A 166 -33.11 -18.76 44.20
CA SER A 166 -33.41 -18.56 45.64
C SER A 166 -34.92 -18.36 45.89
N SER A 167 -35.62 -17.60 45.06
CA SER A 167 -37.08 -17.43 45.20
C SER A 167 -37.83 -18.75 44.98
N ILE A 168 -37.37 -19.60 44.06
CA ILE A 168 -37.96 -20.93 43.84
C ILE A 168 -37.73 -21.83 45.07
N GLU A 169 -36.55 -21.76 45.70
CA GLU A 169 -36.29 -22.48 46.96
C GLU A 169 -37.24 -22.03 48.08
N GLU A 170 -37.45 -20.73 48.24
CA GLU A 170 -38.37 -20.16 49.24
C GLU A 170 -39.84 -20.56 48.98
N VAL A 171 -40.29 -20.52 47.72
CA VAL A 171 -41.62 -20.98 47.33
C VAL A 171 -41.78 -22.47 47.62
N SER A 172 -40.75 -23.27 47.33
CA SER A 172 -40.78 -24.72 47.60
C SER A 172 -40.90 -25.01 49.10
N ALA A 173 -40.13 -24.31 49.94
CA ALA A 173 -40.22 -24.41 51.39
C ALA A 173 -41.60 -23.98 51.92
N THR A 174 -42.18 -22.92 51.36
CA THR A 174 -43.54 -22.45 51.70
C THR A 174 -44.60 -23.49 51.33
N ILE A 175 -44.43 -24.18 50.18
CA ILE A 175 -45.30 -25.28 49.77
C ILE A 175 -45.16 -26.46 50.75
N GLU A 176 -43.94 -26.83 51.15
CA GLU A 176 -43.72 -27.88 52.15
C GLU A 176 -44.39 -27.55 53.50
N GLU A 177 -44.26 -26.31 53.97
CA GLU A 177 -44.93 -25.85 55.19
C GLU A 177 -46.46 -25.86 55.04
N ALA A 178 -46.98 -25.42 53.89
CA ALA A 178 -48.42 -25.46 53.60
C ALA A 178 -48.97 -26.88 53.60
N VAL A 179 -48.26 -27.84 53.01
CA VAL A 179 -48.63 -29.26 53.04
C VAL A 179 -48.65 -29.78 54.48
N ALA A 180 -47.61 -29.51 55.27
CA ALA A 180 -47.57 -29.92 56.68
C ALA A 180 -48.73 -29.31 57.51
N ASN A 181 -49.10 -28.05 57.23
CA ASN A 181 -50.24 -27.41 57.87
C ASN A 181 -51.59 -28.03 57.47
N VAL A 182 -51.76 -28.41 56.19
CA VAL A 182 -52.95 -29.12 55.72
C VAL A 182 -53.07 -30.50 56.38
N GLU A 183 -51.95 -31.23 56.49
CA GLU A 183 -51.90 -32.52 57.19
C GLU A 183 -52.27 -32.37 58.68
N ASN A 184 -51.68 -31.38 59.37
CA ASN A 184 -51.99 -31.07 60.77
C ASN A 184 -53.46 -30.69 60.97
N ASN A 185 -54.03 -29.84 60.11
CA ASN A 185 -55.45 -29.48 60.16
C ASN A 185 -56.34 -30.71 59.95
N THR A 186 -56.00 -31.56 58.98
CA THR A 186 -56.73 -32.81 58.71
C THR A 186 -56.74 -33.72 59.93
N GLU A 187 -55.57 -33.94 60.55
CA GLU A 187 -55.47 -34.76 61.77
C GLU A 187 -56.20 -34.11 62.96
N ASN A 188 -56.14 -32.79 63.11
CA ASN A 188 -56.91 -32.07 64.14
C ASN A 188 -58.42 -32.24 63.97
N SER A 189 -58.95 -32.06 62.75
CA SER A 189 -60.37 -32.32 62.45
C SER A 189 -60.75 -33.76 62.78
N ARG A 190 -59.90 -34.73 62.44
CA ARG A 190 -60.12 -36.15 62.73
C ARG A 190 -60.15 -36.44 64.23
N ARG A 191 -59.26 -35.79 65.01
CA ARG A 191 -59.25 -35.86 66.49
C ARG A 191 -60.52 -35.26 67.09
N THR A 192 -60.99 -34.13 66.58
CA THR A 192 -62.24 -33.49 67.02
C THR A 192 -63.46 -34.37 66.76
N LEU A 193 -63.57 -34.96 65.57
CA LEU A 193 -64.63 -35.93 65.24
C LEU A 193 -64.65 -37.11 66.22
N LYS A 194 -63.48 -37.67 66.53
CA LYS A 194 -63.33 -38.76 67.52
C LYS A 194 -63.76 -38.36 68.93
N LYS A 195 -63.53 -37.10 69.33
CA LYS A 195 -63.94 -36.59 70.65
C LYS A 195 -65.44 -36.32 70.72
N SER A 196 -66.03 -35.80 69.64
CA SER A 196 -67.46 -35.51 69.56
C SER A 196 -68.34 -36.77 69.45
N SER A 197 -67.79 -37.91 69.00
CA SER A 197 -68.51 -39.18 68.88
C SER A 197 -68.48 -40.01 70.17
N LYS A 198 -68.09 -39.43 71.30
CA LYS A 198 -67.92 -40.06 72.60
C LYS A 198 -68.81 -39.36 73.63
#